data_AF-G2FQ06-F1
#
_entry.id   AF-G2FQ06-F1
#
_cell.length_a   1.000
_cell.length_b   1.000
_cell.length_c   1.000
_cell.angle_alpha   90.00
_cell.angle_beta   90.00
_cell.angle_gamma   90.00
#
_symmetry.space_group_name_H-M   'P 1'
#
loop_
_entity.id
_entity.type
_entity.pdbx_description
1 polymer ?
#
loop_
_entity_poly.entity_id
_entity_poly.type
_entity_poly.pdbx_seq_one_letter_code
_entity_poly.pdbx_strand_id
1 'polypeptide(L)'
;MINEKDLRPKDMGRRDEQLIKLEHEQLMPLFPPYDKPRMEPPLTDPKPDWREKFCTSLDGYVGVDTLTRPKNNGEEDEFVRKFLSGLEKIFSDANNGALQPFLLSFEYCAKCDTCSAACHIYEASGKNELYRPIFRSEVLRKIVKKYFTKSGKLFGGFIGADIDVNWETIARLGELAYRCNLCRRCAQTCPLGLDNSLLTKEIRKIFSQEMGIAPLPLHTKGTVLQIKTGS
;
A
#
# COMPACT_ATOMS: atom_id res chain seq x y z
N MET A 1 -8.20 -15.00 8.28
CA MET A 1 -7.17 -14.88 7.23
C MET A 1 -7.80 -15.33 5.93
N ILE A 2 -7.66 -14.53 4.87
CA ILE A 2 -8.24 -14.81 3.56
C ILE A 2 -7.20 -15.59 2.75
N ASN A 3 -7.64 -16.52 1.90
CA ASN A 3 -6.74 -17.12 0.92
C ASN A 3 -6.14 -16.00 0.05
N GLU A 4 -4.82 -15.95 -0.08
CA GLU A 4 -4.14 -14.86 -0.75
C GLU A 4 -4.59 -14.66 -2.20
N LYS A 5 -5.10 -15.70 -2.87
CA LYS A 5 -5.59 -15.62 -4.25
C LYS A 5 -7.01 -15.05 -4.36
N ASP A 6 -7.78 -15.12 -3.28
CA ASP A 6 -9.16 -14.61 -3.20
C ASP A 6 -9.24 -13.20 -2.62
N LEU A 7 -8.10 -12.64 -2.19
CA LEU A 7 -8.02 -11.32 -1.60
C LEU A 7 -8.43 -10.25 -2.61
N ARG A 8 -9.34 -9.35 -2.21
CA ARG A 8 -9.77 -8.22 -3.04
C ARG A 8 -9.44 -6.90 -2.36
N PRO A 9 -9.30 -5.81 -3.14
CA PRO A 9 -9.05 -4.48 -2.60
C PRO A 9 -10.03 -4.02 -1.52
N LYS A 10 -11.28 -4.49 -1.54
CA LYS A 10 -12.29 -4.14 -0.52
C LYS A 10 -12.03 -4.77 0.85
N ASP A 11 -11.29 -5.88 0.89
CA ASP A 11 -11.03 -6.61 2.12
C ASP A 11 -10.07 -5.86 3.05
N MET A 12 -9.38 -4.81 2.53
CA MET A 12 -8.51 -3.91 3.28
C MET A 12 -9.19 -3.27 4.51
N GLY A 13 -10.52 -3.14 4.54
CA GLY A 13 -11.26 -2.54 5.65
C GLY A 13 -11.67 -3.49 6.78
N ARG A 14 -11.41 -4.80 6.67
CA ARG A 14 -11.81 -5.79 7.69
C ARG A 14 -11.06 -5.57 9.01
N ARG A 15 -11.78 -5.37 10.11
CA ARG A 15 -11.20 -5.03 11.43
C ARG A 15 -10.57 -6.21 12.17
N ASP A 16 -11.13 -7.41 12.01
CA ASP A 16 -10.84 -8.52 12.94
C ASP A 16 -9.78 -9.52 12.45
N GLU A 17 -9.03 -9.20 11.39
CA GLU A 17 -8.18 -10.20 10.73
C GLU A 17 -6.86 -9.64 10.22
N GLN A 18 -5.78 -10.40 10.39
CA GLN A 18 -4.64 -10.27 9.50
C GLN A 18 -5.04 -10.75 8.10
N LEU A 19 -4.80 -9.96 7.06
CA LEU A 19 -5.29 -10.29 5.71
C LEU A 19 -4.65 -11.56 5.17
N ILE A 20 -3.32 -11.61 5.23
CA ILE A 20 -2.51 -12.76 4.79
C ILE A 20 -1.44 -13.06 5.83
N LYS A 21 -0.96 -14.30 5.86
CA LYS A 21 0.28 -14.68 6.54
C LYS A 21 1.24 -15.22 5.49
N LEU A 22 2.50 -14.79 5.55
CA LEU A 22 3.54 -15.31 4.68
C LEU A 22 4.09 -16.60 5.27
N GLU A 23 4.23 -17.61 4.42
CA GLU A 23 4.91 -18.86 4.72
C GLU A 23 6.02 -19.07 3.70
N HIS A 24 7.17 -19.63 4.10
CA HIS A 24 8.32 -19.82 3.19
C HIS A 24 7.98 -20.66 1.97
N GLU A 25 7.12 -21.67 2.15
CA GLU A 25 6.69 -22.56 1.07
C GLU A 25 5.90 -21.84 -0.03
N GLN A 26 5.38 -20.65 0.27
CA GLN A 26 4.71 -19.78 -0.69
C GLN A 26 5.66 -18.82 -1.38
N LEU A 27 6.88 -18.60 -0.89
CA LEU A 27 7.83 -17.68 -1.50
C LEU A 27 8.51 -18.31 -2.72
N MET A 28 9.05 -17.46 -3.60
CA MET A 28 9.88 -17.92 -4.70
C MET A 28 11.12 -18.65 -4.14
N PRO A 29 11.47 -19.85 -4.66
CA PRO A 29 12.63 -20.56 -4.18
C PRO A 29 13.91 -19.77 -4.48
N LEU A 30 14.84 -19.78 -3.53
CA LEU A 30 16.16 -19.21 -3.73
C LEU A 30 16.96 -20.04 -4.74
N PHE A 31 18.00 -19.42 -5.31
CA PHE A 31 18.92 -20.12 -6.20
C PHE A 31 19.90 -21.00 -5.40
N PRO A 32 20.47 -22.06 -6.02
CA PRO A 32 21.54 -22.83 -5.42
C PRO A 32 22.70 -21.94 -4.95
N PRO A 33 23.28 -22.19 -3.75
CA PRO A 33 23.10 -23.36 -2.89
C PRO A 33 21.98 -23.25 -1.83
N TYR A 34 21.13 -22.22 -1.90
CA TYR A 34 20.10 -21.91 -0.91
C TYR A 34 18.71 -22.42 -1.29
N ASP A 35 18.61 -23.24 -2.33
CA ASP A 35 17.38 -23.79 -2.93
C ASP A 35 16.76 -24.95 -2.13
N LYS A 36 17.41 -25.38 -1.03
CA LYS A 36 16.91 -26.46 -0.18
C LYS A 36 15.88 -25.95 0.83
N PRO A 37 14.81 -26.71 1.12
CA PRO A 37 13.84 -26.35 2.14
C PRO A 37 14.50 -26.08 3.50
N ARG A 38 14.03 -25.04 4.21
CA ARG A 38 14.46 -24.68 5.57
C ARG A 38 15.93 -24.24 5.72
N MET A 39 16.57 -23.82 4.63
CA MET A 39 17.85 -23.09 4.68
C MET A 39 17.67 -21.64 5.15
N GLU A 40 16.44 -21.12 5.09
CA GLU A 40 16.07 -19.77 5.49
C GLU A 40 15.70 -19.71 6.98
N PRO A 41 16.08 -18.63 7.71
CA PRO A 41 15.62 -18.42 9.08
C PRO A 41 14.09 -18.34 9.15
N PRO A 42 13.43 -18.95 10.15
CA PRO A 42 11.97 -19.00 10.22
C PRO A 42 11.36 -17.60 10.25
N LEU A 43 10.24 -17.44 9.53
CA LEU A 43 9.39 -16.26 9.66
C LEU A 43 8.81 -16.20 11.08
N THR A 44 9.01 -15.07 11.75
CA THR A 44 8.54 -14.86 13.12
C THR A 44 7.25 -14.06 13.14
N ASP A 45 6.32 -14.45 14.01
CA ASP A 45 5.12 -13.65 14.27
C ASP A 45 5.47 -12.33 14.99
N PRO A 46 4.72 -11.25 14.74
CA PRO A 46 4.91 -9.99 15.45
C PRO A 46 4.61 -10.15 16.94
N LYS A 47 5.42 -9.46 17.77
CA LYS A 47 5.23 -9.42 19.22
C LYS A 47 3.81 -8.95 19.58
N PRO A 48 3.17 -9.48 20.64
CA PRO A 48 1.83 -9.06 21.05
C PRO A 48 1.66 -7.54 21.15
N ASP A 49 2.59 -6.86 21.84
CA ASP A 49 2.59 -5.40 22.01
C ASP A 49 2.62 -4.63 20.68
N TRP A 50 3.20 -5.20 19.62
CA TRP A 50 3.24 -4.57 18.31
C TRP A 50 1.89 -4.60 17.61
N ARG A 51 1.04 -5.60 17.90
CA ARG A 51 -0.32 -5.70 17.34
C ARG A 51 -1.23 -4.60 17.87
N GLU A 52 -1.02 -4.23 19.14
CA GLU A 52 -1.74 -3.12 19.78
C GLU A 52 -1.29 -1.77 19.25
N LYS A 53 0.03 -1.60 19.03
CA LYS A 53 0.62 -0.30 18.68
C LYS A 53 0.69 -0.01 17.18
N PHE A 54 0.98 -0.99 16.34
CA PHE A 54 1.31 -0.81 14.92
C PHE A 54 0.34 -1.55 14.00
N CYS A 55 0.44 -1.31 12.70
CA CYS A 55 -0.29 -2.07 11.70
C CYS A 55 0.43 -3.41 11.40
N THR A 56 0.10 -4.45 12.15
CA THR A 56 0.56 -5.83 11.88
C THR A 56 -0.49 -6.65 11.10
N SER A 57 -1.63 -6.05 10.77
CA SER A 57 -2.81 -6.71 10.22
C SER A 57 -2.79 -6.89 8.70
N LEU A 58 -1.75 -6.39 8.01
CA LEU A 58 -1.56 -6.58 6.57
C LEU A 58 -1.02 -7.99 6.28
N ASP A 59 0.27 -8.17 6.52
CA ASP A 59 1.05 -9.38 6.24
C ASP A 59 1.83 -9.89 7.48
N GLY A 60 1.60 -9.28 8.65
CA GLY A 60 2.29 -9.61 9.90
C GLY A 60 3.53 -8.77 10.19
N TYR A 61 3.99 -7.95 9.24
CA TYR A 61 5.23 -7.18 9.37
C TYR A 61 4.97 -5.67 9.42
N VAL A 62 5.81 -4.95 10.17
CA VAL A 62 5.76 -3.49 10.29
C VAL A 62 6.89 -2.88 9.48
N GLY A 63 6.54 -2.15 8.42
CA GLY A 63 7.47 -1.41 7.58
C GLY A 63 7.46 0.09 7.86
N VAL A 64 6.42 0.61 8.52
CA VAL A 64 6.28 2.03 8.87
C VAL A 64 6.22 2.19 10.39
N ASP A 65 7.39 2.36 11.00
CA ASP A 65 7.55 2.41 12.47
C ASP A 65 6.95 3.66 13.13
N THR A 66 6.57 4.67 12.34
CA THR A 66 5.84 5.85 12.83
C THR A 66 4.32 5.74 12.68
N LEU A 67 3.80 4.69 12.05
CA LEU A 67 2.37 4.50 11.82
C LEU A 67 1.74 3.76 13.01
N THR A 68 1.24 4.51 13.98
CA THR A 68 0.69 3.98 15.23
C THR A 68 -0.82 3.99 15.27
N ARG A 69 -1.42 2.95 15.85
CA ARG A 69 -2.86 2.77 16.01
C ARG A 69 -3.48 3.90 16.86
N PRO A 70 -4.59 4.51 16.42
CA PRO A 70 -5.38 5.45 17.22
C PRO A 70 -5.85 4.82 18.52
N LYS A 71 -5.86 5.59 19.61
CA LYS A 71 -6.27 5.09 20.94
C LYS A 71 -7.78 5.11 21.16
N ASN A 72 -8.50 5.91 20.38
CA ASN A 72 -9.93 6.10 20.50
C ASN A 72 -10.55 6.48 19.13
N ASN A 73 -11.88 6.46 19.05
CA ASN A 73 -12.61 6.75 17.82
C ASN A 73 -12.36 8.18 17.30
N GLY A 74 -12.16 9.16 18.18
CA GLY A 74 -11.89 10.55 17.77
C GLY A 74 -10.54 10.69 17.06
N GLU A 75 -9.51 10.00 17.56
CA GLU A 75 -8.20 9.92 16.89
C GLU A 75 -8.30 9.15 15.55
N GLU A 76 -9.11 8.10 15.46
CA GLU A 76 -9.34 7.37 14.20
C GLU A 76 -10.03 8.28 13.17
N ASP A 77 -11.05 9.03 13.58
CA ASP A 77 -11.77 9.96 12.70
C ASP A 77 -10.86 11.09 12.21
N GLU A 78 -9.99 11.62 13.07
CA GLU A 78 -8.99 12.62 12.66
C GLU A 78 -7.96 12.03 11.69
N PHE A 79 -7.48 10.81 11.96
CA PHE A 79 -6.56 10.09 11.09
C PHE A 79 -7.15 9.87 9.69
N VAL A 80 -8.40 9.41 9.62
CA VAL A 80 -9.14 9.25 8.35
C VAL A 80 -9.31 10.60 7.65
N ARG A 81 -9.70 11.65 8.38
CA ARG A 81 -9.89 12.99 7.81
C ARG A 81 -8.59 13.56 7.21
N LYS A 82 -7.45 13.41 7.90
CA LYS A 82 -6.14 13.85 7.39
C LYS A 82 -5.75 13.09 6.13
N PHE A 83 -5.94 11.77 6.11
CA PHE A 83 -5.69 10.97 4.90
C PHE A 83 -6.54 11.45 3.72
N LEU A 84 -7.84 11.69 3.93
CA LEU A 84 -8.75 12.17 2.89
C LEU A 84 -8.38 13.59 2.41
N SER A 85 -7.98 14.49 3.31
CA SER A 85 -7.46 15.82 2.96
C SER A 85 -6.23 15.73 2.05
N GLY A 86 -5.26 14.89 2.40
CA GLY A 86 -4.06 14.69 1.58
C GLY A 86 -4.38 14.01 0.25
N LEU A 87 -5.36 13.11 0.22
CA LEU A 87 -5.83 12.49 -1.01
C LEU A 87 -6.49 13.52 -1.95
N GLU A 88 -7.31 14.43 -1.43
CA GLU A 88 -7.90 15.52 -2.22
C GLU A 88 -6.82 16.40 -2.86
N LYS A 89 -5.78 16.76 -2.09
CA LYS A 89 -4.64 17.57 -2.58
C LYS A 89 -3.85 16.91 -3.71
N ILE A 90 -3.82 15.58 -3.80
CA ILE A 90 -3.14 14.86 -4.90
C ILE A 90 -3.82 15.12 -6.26
N PHE A 91 -5.13 15.37 -6.25
CA PHE A 91 -5.92 15.69 -7.44
C PHE A 91 -5.98 17.20 -7.74
N SER A 92 -5.33 18.05 -6.93
CA SER A 92 -5.33 19.50 -7.12
C SER A 92 -4.01 20.01 -7.73
N ASP A 93 -3.97 21.32 -7.97
CA ASP A 93 -2.78 22.08 -8.36
C ASP A 93 -1.60 21.97 -7.40
N ALA A 94 -1.84 21.62 -6.12
CA ALA A 94 -0.79 21.27 -5.16
C ALA A 94 0.06 20.07 -5.60
N ASN A 95 -0.38 19.32 -6.61
CA ASN A 95 0.37 18.24 -7.24
C ASN A 95 0.82 18.52 -8.68
N ASN A 96 0.85 19.78 -9.12
CA ASN A 96 1.09 20.15 -10.52
C ASN A 96 2.29 19.45 -11.19
N GLY A 97 3.40 19.23 -10.48
CA GLY A 97 4.60 18.56 -10.99
C GLY A 97 4.43 17.07 -11.31
N ALA A 98 3.36 16.44 -10.84
CA ALA A 98 3.05 15.03 -11.09
C ALA A 98 1.58 14.77 -11.45
N LEU A 99 0.73 15.80 -11.50
CA LEU A 99 -0.72 15.67 -11.64
C LEU A 99 -1.12 14.95 -12.94
N GLN A 100 -0.59 15.38 -14.09
CA GLN A 100 -0.92 14.76 -15.37
C GLN A 100 -0.53 13.26 -15.43
N PRO A 101 0.72 12.84 -15.16
CA PRO A 101 1.06 11.42 -15.20
C PRO A 101 0.35 10.61 -14.12
N PHE A 102 0.02 11.23 -12.98
CA PHE A 102 -0.81 10.62 -11.94
C PHE A 102 -2.23 10.33 -12.46
N LEU A 103 -2.92 11.33 -13.01
CA LEU A 103 -4.28 11.20 -13.54
C LEU A 103 -4.35 10.15 -14.66
N LEU A 104 -3.39 10.17 -15.59
CA LEU A 104 -3.30 9.17 -16.65
C LEU A 104 -3.18 7.75 -16.07
N SER A 105 -2.24 7.54 -15.14
CA SER A 105 -2.05 6.25 -14.48
C SER A 105 -3.26 5.83 -13.64
N PHE A 106 -3.93 6.80 -13.03
CA PHE A 106 -5.09 6.59 -12.17
C PHE A 106 -6.32 6.19 -12.99
N GLU A 107 -6.59 6.83 -14.11
CA GLU A 107 -7.84 6.67 -14.87
C GLU A 107 -7.80 5.54 -15.91
N TYR A 108 -6.67 5.35 -16.60
CA TYR A 108 -6.63 4.54 -17.83
C TYR A 108 -6.21 3.08 -17.61
N CYS A 109 -6.04 2.63 -16.36
CA CYS A 109 -5.66 1.24 -16.10
C CYS A 109 -6.71 0.25 -16.61
N ALA A 110 -6.36 -0.53 -17.64
CA ALA A 110 -7.20 -1.58 -18.22
C ALA A 110 -7.24 -2.88 -17.39
N LYS A 111 -6.52 -2.95 -16.26
CA LYS A 111 -6.44 -4.14 -15.38
C LYS A 111 -6.03 -5.42 -16.12
N CYS A 112 -5.12 -5.30 -17.08
CA CYS A 112 -4.60 -6.42 -17.88
C CYS A 112 -3.47 -7.21 -17.20
N ASP A 113 -2.98 -6.75 -16.04
CA ASP A 113 -1.96 -7.41 -15.22
C ASP A 113 -0.59 -7.65 -15.88
N THR A 114 -0.32 -7.07 -17.04
CA THR A 114 1.01 -7.14 -17.70
C THR A 114 2.15 -6.68 -16.77
N CYS A 115 1.87 -5.73 -15.89
CA CYS A 115 2.84 -5.24 -14.90
C CYS A 115 3.23 -6.27 -13.82
N SER A 116 2.40 -7.28 -13.57
CA SER A 116 2.59 -8.22 -12.46
C SER A 116 3.86 -9.06 -12.65
N ALA A 117 4.05 -9.64 -13.84
CA ALA A 117 5.23 -10.47 -14.14
C ALA A 117 6.56 -9.70 -14.10
N ALA A 118 6.53 -8.37 -14.23
CA ALA A 118 7.72 -7.52 -14.11
C ALA A 118 8.01 -7.08 -12.67
N CYS A 119 7.08 -7.28 -11.73
CA CYS A 119 7.23 -6.90 -10.34
C CYS A 119 7.93 -7.99 -9.55
N HIS A 120 9.18 -7.75 -9.17
CA HIS A 120 9.96 -8.72 -8.40
C HIS A 120 9.38 -9.03 -7.02
N ILE A 121 8.64 -8.10 -6.39
CA ILE A 121 7.94 -8.39 -5.12
C ILE A 121 6.76 -9.34 -5.33
N TYR A 122 6.01 -9.15 -6.43
CA TYR A 122 4.88 -10.03 -6.74
C TYR A 122 5.36 -11.44 -7.08
N GLU A 123 6.40 -11.56 -7.91
CA GLU A 123 6.99 -12.87 -8.22
C GLU A 123 7.63 -13.52 -6.99
N ALA A 124 8.42 -12.77 -6.20
CA ALA A 124 9.10 -13.30 -5.01
C ALA A 124 8.15 -13.75 -3.89
N SER A 125 6.96 -13.16 -3.80
CA SER A 125 5.92 -13.53 -2.83
C SER A 125 5.06 -14.71 -3.28
N GLY A 126 5.47 -15.45 -4.31
CA GLY A 126 4.68 -16.56 -4.87
C GLY A 126 3.43 -16.11 -5.58
N LYS A 127 3.46 -14.92 -6.20
CA LYS A 127 2.32 -14.35 -6.93
C LYS A 127 1.11 -14.05 -6.03
N ASN A 128 1.38 -13.75 -4.76
CA ASN A 128 0.37 -13.36 -3.78
C ASN A 128 -0.33 -12.05 -4.22
N GLU A 129 -1.67 -12.07 -4.23
CA GLU A 129 -2.49 -11.00 -4.80
C GLU A 129 -2.29 -9.66 -4.10
N LEU A 130 -2.00 -9.67 -2.80
CA LEU A 130 -1.75 -8.45 -2.03
C LEU A 130 -0.63 -7.61 -2.65
N TYR A 131 0.43 -8.27 -3.13
CA TYR A 131 1.61 -7.60 -3.69
C TYR A 131 1.50 -7.31 -5.19
N ARG A 132 0.39 -7.69 -5.83
CA ARG A 132 0.15 -7.36 -7.24
C ARG A 132 0.27 -5.85 -7.43
N PRO A 133 0.99 -5.36 -8.47
CA PRO A 133 1.22 -3.93 -8.63
C PRO A 133 -0.04 -3.07 -8.67
N ILE A 134 -1.13 -3.59 -9.25
CA ILE A 134 -2.39 -2.87 -9.34
C ILE A 134 -3.21 -2.89 -8.05
N PHE A 135 -2.96 -3.81 -7.11
CA PHE A 135 -3.81 -4.01 -5.93
C PHE A 135 -3.94 -2.73 -5.11
N ARG A 136 -2.79 -2.14 -4.72
CA ARG A 136 -2.72 -0.85 -4.00
C ARG A 136 -3.37 0.31 -4.76
N SER A 137 -3.22 0.34 -6.09
CA SER A 137 -3.81 1.36 -6.95
C SER A 137 -5.34 1.21 -7.00
N GLU A 138 -5.85 -0.01 -7.01
CA GLU A 138 -7.28 -0.29 -6.95
C GLU A 138 -7.89 0.04 -5.59
N VAL A 139 -7.16 -0.19 -4.49
CA VAL A 139 -7.55 0.30 -3.15
C VAL A 139 -7.72 1.81 -3.17
N LEU A 140 -6.71 2.55 -3.68
CA LEU A 140 -6.77 4.01 -3.82
C LEU A 140 -7.97 4.45 -4.67
N ARG A 141 -8.19 3.83 -5.84
CA ARG A 141 -9.34 4.13 -6.71
C ARG A 141 -10.68 3.92 -6.01
N LYS A 142 -10.83 2.85 -5.22
CA LYS A 142 -12.06 2.60 -4.45
C LYS A 142 -12.30 3.68 -3.41
N ILE A 143 -11.27 4.10 -2.68
CA ILE A 143 -11.37 5.20 -1.70
C ILE A 143 -11.81 6.48 -2.41
N VAL A 144 -11.14 6.84 -3.51
CA VAL A 144 -11.49 8.04 -4.28
C VAL A 144 -12.92 7.98 -4.80
N LYS A 145 -13.34 6.82 -5.32
CA LYS A 145 -14.70 6.62 -5.79
C LYS A 145 -15.71 6.86 -4.66
N LYS A 146 -15.50 6.29 -3.48
CA LYS A 146 -16.39 6.44 -2.32
C LYS A 146 -16.51 7.89 -1.83
N TYR A 147 -15.40 8.64 -1.78
CA TYR A 147 -15.37 9.96 -1.12
C TYR A 147 -15.43 11.17 -2.06
N PHE A 148 -14.95 11.06 -3.30
CA PHE A 148 -14.83 12.21 -4.21
C PHE A 148 -15.76 12.15 -5.42
N THR A 149 -16.45 11.03 -5.67
CA THR A 149 -17.44 10.95 -6.76
C THR A 149 -18.88 11.05 -6.25
N LYS A 150 -19.72 11.84 -6.92
CA LYS A 150 -21.15 11.96 -6.58
C LYS A 150 -21.85 10.60 -6.69
N SER A 151 -21.51 9.83 -7.71
CA SER A 151 -22.05 8.49 -7.92
C SER A 151 -21.62 7.52 -6.83
N GLY A 152 -20.38 7.59 -6.32
CA GLY A 152 -19.93 6.72 -5.24
C GLY A 152 -20.58 7.03 -3.89
N LYS A 153 -20.85 8.31 -3.62
CA LYS A 153 -21.61 8.72 -2.43
C LYS A 153 -23.06 8.22 -2.46
N LEU A 154 -23.67 8.13 -3.65
CA LEU A 154 -25.09 7.80 -3.81
C LEU A 154 -25.36 6.32 -4.04
N PHE A 155 -24.53 5.66 -4.86
CA PHE A 155 -24.73 4.27 -5.30
C PHE A 155 -23.79 3.27 -4.64
N GLY A 156 -22.79 3.75 -3.88
CA GLY A 156 -21.90 2.93 -3.06
C GLY A 156 -21.37 1.68 -3.77
N GLY A 157 -21.72 0.51 -3.24
CA GLY A 157 -21.22 -0.78 -3.70
C GLY A 157 -21.63 -1.16 -5.12
N PHE A 158 -22.75 -0.66 -5.66
CA PHE A 158 -23.19 -0.98 -7.03
C PHE A 158 -22.21 -0.50 -8.10
N ILE A 159 -21.42 0.52 -7.81
CA ILE A 159 -20.38 1.01 -8.70
C ILE A 159 -18.97 0.65 -8.21
N GLY A 160 -18.82 -0.23 -7.22
CA GLY A 160 -17.52 -0.62 -6.69
C GLY A 160 -16.87 0.39 -5.75
N ALA A 161 -17.64 1.30 -5.15
CA ALA A 161 -17.24 2.09 -3.98
C ALA A 161 -17.51 1.33 -2.66
N ASP A 162 -17.31 0.01 -2.68
CA ASP A 162 -17.52 -0.95 -1.60
C ASP A 162 -16.25 -1.14 -0.76
N ILE A 163 -15.69 -0.07 -0.20
CA ILE A 163 -14.54 -0.17 0.71
C ILE A 163 -14.81 0.63 1.99
N ASP A 164 -14.58 0.02 3.15
CA ASP A 164 -14.69 0.74 4.41
C ASP A 164 -13.39 1.46 4.71
N VAL A 165 -13.47 2.79 4.81
CA VAL A 165 -12.29 3.63 5.05
C VAL A 165 -12.22 3.90 6.54
N ASN A 166 -11.38 3.12 7.20
CA ASN A 166 -11.12 3.12 8.63
C ASN A 166 -9.60 3.05 8.85
N TRP A 167 -9.18 2.94 10.11
CA TRP A 167 -7.76 2.74 10.45
C TRP A 167 -7.11 1.62 9.64
N GLU A 168 -7.73 0.43 9.59
CA GLU A 168 -7.14 -0.74 8.94
C GLU A 168 -6.92 -0.51 7.44
N THR A 169 -7.89 0.03 6.71
CA THR A 169 -7.74 0.30 5.27
C THR A 169 -6.57 1.22 5.00
N ILE A 170 -6.50 2.35 5.70
CA ILE A 170 -5.49 3.36 5.47
C ILE A 170 -4.12 2.83 5.93
N ALA A 171 -4.03 2.27 7.13
CA ALA A 171 -2.76 1.80 7.68
C ALA A 171 -2.16 0.66 6.84
N ARG A 172 -2.99 -0.30 6.43
CA ARG A 172 -2.59 -1.38 5.50
C ARG A 172 -2.16 -0.84 4.14
N LEU A 173 -2.85 0.18 3.61
CA LEU A 173 -2.44 0.84 2.36
C LEU A 173 -1.08 1.53 2.52
N GLY A 174 -0.82 2.16 3.67
CA GLY A 174 0.48 2.75 4.01
C GLY A 174 1.59 1.71 4.07
N GLU A 175 1.39 0.62 4.81
CA GLU A 175 2.32 -0.52 4.86
C GLU A 175 2.59 -1.09 3.47
N LEU A 176 1.53 -1.36 2.70
CA LEU A 176 1.63 -1.92 1.35
C LEU A 176 2.34 -0.96 0.39
N ALA A 177 2.15 0.35 0.53
CA ALA A 177 2.87 1.34 -0.26
C ALA A 177 4.38 1.26 -0.02
N TYR A 178 4.83 0.94 1.20
CA TYR A 178 6.24 0.76 1.53
C TYR A 178 6.82 -0.61 1.14
N ARG A 179 5.99 -1.61 0.81
CA ARG A 179 6.44 -2.88 0.20
C ARG A 179 6.90 -2.73 -1.25
N CYS A 180 6.53 -1.64 -1.93
CA CYS A 180 6.96 -1.36 -3.30
C CYS A 180 8.33 -0.67 -3.34
N ASN A 181 9.31 -1.17 -4.09
CA ASN A 181 10.62 -0.50 -4.16
C ASN A 181 10.64 0.75 -5.08
N LEU A 182 9.50 1.15 -5.64
CA LEU A 182 9.38 2.21 -6.64
C LEU A 182 10.33 2.02 -7.85
N CYS A 183 10.65 0.77 -8.20
CA CYS A 183 11.62 0.42 -9.24
C CYS A 183 11.15 0.71 -10.69
N ARG A 184 9.91 1.17 -10.88
CA ARG A 184 9.29 1.52 -12.17
C ARG A 184 9.25 0.42 -13.24
N ARG A 185 9.65 -0.82 -12.96
CA ARG A 185 9.51 -1.97 -13.90
C ARG A 185 8.07 -2.15 -14.40
N CYS A 186 7.09 -1.90 -13.53
CA CYS A 186 5.68 -1.90 -13.89
C CYS A 186 5.31 -0.88 -14.98
N ALA A 187 5.95 0.29 -15.00
CA ALA A 187 5.73 1.31 -16.02
C ALA A 187 6.40 0.94 -17.35
N GLN A 188 7.59 0.35 -17.31
CA GLN A 188 8.34 -0.06 -18.49
C GLN A 188 7.62 -1.14 -19.31
N THR A 189 6.89 -2.04 -18.66
CA THR A 189 6.17 -3.14 -19.33
C THR A 189 4.70 -2.80 -19.63
N CYS A 190 4.17 -1.68 -19.12
CA CYS A 190 2.76 -1.36 -19.31
C CYS A 190 2.50 -0.98 -20.77
N PRO A 191 1.58 -1.67 -21.49
CA PRO A 191 1.29 -1.34 -22.89
C PRO A 191 0.61 0.04 -23.05
N LEU A 192 0.06 0.59 -21.96
CA LEU A 192 -0.57 1.90 -21.91
C LEU A 192 0.34 2.98 -21.30
N GLY A 193 1.60 2.65 -20.97
CA GLY A 193 2.55 3.59 -20.38
C GLY A 193 2.20 4.05 -18.95
N LEU A 194 1.37 3.30 -18.23
CA LEU A 194 0.87 3.66 -16.89
C LEU A 194 1.85 3.25 -15.80
N ASP A 195 1.93 4.04 -14.73
CA ASP A 195 2.95 3.89 -13.70
C ASP A 195 2.37 3.65 -12.30
N ASN A 196 2.30 2.38 -11.89
CA ASN A 196 1.89 2.03 -10.53
C ASN A 196 2.87 2.52 -9.44
N SER A 197 4.15 2.74 -9.78
CA SER A 197 5.10 3.30 -8.82
C SER A 197 4.79 4.77 -8.54
N LEU A 198 4.32 5.53 -9.54
CA LEU A 198 3.87 6.90 -9.34
C LEU A 198 2.67 6.95 -8.40
N LEU A 199 1.64 6.13 -8.63
CA LEU A 199 0.48 6.04 -7.71
C LEU A 199 0.91 5.70 -6.28
N THR A 200 1.95 4.88 -6.12
CA THR A 200 2.48 4.49 -4.80
C THR A 200 3.29 5.60 -4.14
N LYS A 201 4.09 6.32 -4.92
CA LYS A 201 4.76 7.53 -4.46
C LYS A 201 3.74 8.54 -3.95
N GLU A 202 2.64 8.75 -4.67
CA GLU A 202 1.57 9.65 -4.25
C GLU A 202 0.89 9.17 -2.96
N ILE A 203 0.63 7.86 -2.78
CA ILE A 203 0.18 7.32 -1.48
C ILE A 203 1.16 7.68 -0.36
N ARG A 204 2.47 7.42 -0.55
CA ARG A 204 3.50 7.78 0.43
C ARG A 204 3.57 9.28 0.70
N LYS A 205 3.27 10.11 -0.29
CA LYS A 205 3.19 11.57 -0.16
C LYS A 205 2.07 11.98 0.79
N ILE A 206 0.89 11.34 0.74
CA ILE A 206 -0.18 11.55 1.73
C ILE A 206 0.36 11.30 3.14
N PHE A 207 0.92 10.10 3.36
CA PHE A 207 1.43 9.73 4.69
C PHE A 207 2.52 10.69 5.16
N SER A 208 3.52 10.96 4.33
CA SER A 208 4.66 11.78 4.74
C SER A 208 4.34 13.27 4.87
N GLN A 209 3.76 13.91 3.84
CA GLN A 209 3.61 15.36 3.79
C GLN A 209 2.35 15.85 4.51
N GLU A 210 1.23 15.13 4.40
CA GLU A 210 -0.02 15.53 5.05
C GLU A 210 -0.10 15.02 6.49
N MET A 211 0.33 13.76 6.72
CA MET A 211 0.14 13.09 8.01
C MET A 211 1.40 13.06 8.88
N GLY A 212 2.57 13.40 8.34
CA GLY A 212 3.84 13.34 9.08
C GLY A 212 4.33 11.91 9.37
N ILE A 213 3.84 10.92 8.61
CA ILE A 213 4.10 9.48 8.80
C ILE A 213 5.03 8.98 7.70
N ALA A 214 6.21 8.50 8.07
CA ALA A 214 7.14 7.84 7.16
C ALA A 214 8.14 7.00 7.97
N PRO A 215 8.69 5.91 7.41
CA PRO A 215 9.68 5.11 8.11
C PRO A 215 10.87 5.96 8.56
N LEU A 216 11.20 5.94 9.86
CA LEU A 216 12.29 6.74 10.41
C LEU A 216 13.63 6.50 9.70
N PRO A 217 14.02 5.25 9.35
CA PRO A 217 15.27 4.99 8.66
C PRO A 217 15.34 5.64 7.27
N LEU A 218 14.22 5.75 6.55
CA LEU A 218 14.19 6.29 5.19
C LEU A 218 14.03 7.80 5.15
N HIS A 219 13.21 8.35 6.07
CA HIS A 219 12.86 9.76 6.07
C HIS A 219 13.77 10.58 6.99
N THR A 220 13.56 10.48 8.31
CA THR A 220 14.24 11.33 9.29
C THR A 220 15.74 11.03 9.38
N LYS A 221 16.12 9.75 9.49
CA LYS A 221 17.52 9.30 9.55
C LYS A 221 18.15 9.08 8.17
N GLY A 222 17.33 9.10 7.11
CA GLY A 222 17.79 8.99 5.73
C GLY A 222 17.83 10.37 5.08
N THR A 223 16.80 10.69 4.30
CA THR A 223 16.75 11.89 3.45
C THR A 223 16.93 13.20 4.23
N VAL A 224 16.26 13.37 5.36
CA VAL A 224 16.34 14.62 6.15
C VAL A 224 17.71 14.79 6.79
N LEU A 225 18.27 13.71 7.33
CA LEU A 225 19.63 13.73 7.87
C LEU A 225 20.64 14.07 6.77
N GLN A 226 20.55 13.41 5.61
CA GLN A 226 21.41 13.66 4.45
C GLN A 226 21.38 15.13 4.00
N ILE A 227 20.20 15.75 3.94
CA ILE A 227 20.06 17.19 3.60
C ILE A 227 20.75 18.07 4.64
N LYS A 228 20.65 17.69 5.92
CA LYS A 228 21.21 18.47 7.03
C LYS A 228 22.73 18.36 7.12
N THR A 229 23.29 17.17 6.93
CA THR A 229 24.71 16.89 7.20
C THR A 229 25.57 16.81 5.95
N GLY A 230 24.97 16.66 4.77
CA GLY A 230 25.72 16.29 3.56
C GLY A 230 26.18 14.83 3.60
N SER A 231 26.81 14.40 2.49
CA SER A 231 27.52 13.11 2.39
C SER A 231 28.87 13.16 3.09
#